data_AF-A0A5C8DQP2-F1
#
_entry.id   AF-A0A5C8DQP2-F1
#
_cell.length_a   1.000
_cell.length_b   1.000
_cell.length_c   1.000
_cell.angle_alpha   90.00
_cell.angle_beta   90.00
_cell.angle_gamma   90.00
#
_symmetry.space_group_name_H-M   'P 1'
#
loop_
_entity.id
_entity.type
_entity.pdbx_description
1 polymer ?
#
loop_
_entity_poly.entity_id
_entity_poly.type
_entity_poly.pdbx_seq_one_letter_code
_entity_poly.pdbx_strand_id
1 'polypeptide(L)'
;MLSAKDVSVVYETLLSFPGMADAVKISLQLPRKQALLLAKVIELGLSVRKDDPNGLLPVVDNETLNDLKMIAGDLLKKAGLTEMNEKLFTLQSKS
;
A
#
# COMPACT_ATOMS: atom_id res chain seq x y z
N MET A 1 -17.07 -22.06 -7.43
CA MET A 1 -15.98 -21.29 -6.81
C MET A 1 -15.32 -20.51 -7.94
N LEU A 2 -15.27 -19.18 -7.86
CA LEU A 2 -14.53 -18.37 -8.83
C LEU A 2 -13.06 -18.78 -8.74
N SER A 3 -12.45 -19.08 -9.90
CA SER A 3 -11.02 -19.36 -9.98
C SER A 3 -10.21 -18.09 -9.69
N ALA A 4 -8.95 -18.23 -9.27
CA ALA A 4 -7.98 -17.14 -9.12
C ALA A 4 -8.02 -16.16 -10.31
N LYS A 5 -8.07 -16.72 -11.52
CA LYS A 5 -8.16 -15.97 -12.77
C LYS A 5 -9.45 -15.17 -12.90
N ASP A 6 -10.58 -15.71 -12.48
CA ASP A 6 -11.87 -15.03 -12.59
C ASP A 6 -11.90 -13.81 -11.65
N VAL A 7 -11.27 -13.91 -10.47
CA VAL A 7 -11.14 -12.81 -9.52
C VAL A 7 -10.24 -11.70 -10.06
N SER A 8 -9.09 -12.05 -10.68
CA SER A 8 -8.21 -11.06 -11.32
C SER A 8 -8.92 -10.31 -12.46
N VAL A 9 -9.66 -11.01 -13.32
CA VAL A 9 -10.41 -10.40 -14.43
C VAL A 9 -11.50 -9.45 -13.92
N VAL A 10 -12.17 -9.79 -12.82
CA VAL A 10 -13.14 -8.90 -12.17
C VAL A 10 -12.45 -7.62 -11.67
N TYR A 11 -11.28 -7.74 -11.03
CA TYR A 11 -10.53 -6.57 -10.59
C TYR A 11 -10.01 -5.71 -11.76
N GLU A 12 -9.48 -6.31 -12.83
CA GLU A 12 -9.08 -5.57 -14.05
C GLU A 12 -10.25 -4.79 -14.65
N THR A 13 -11.42 -5.42 -14.71
CA THR A 13 -12.64 -4.79 -15.22
C THR A 13 -13.10 -3.65 -14.31
N LEU A 14 -12.99 -3.82 -12.98
CA LEU A 14 -13.35 -2.77 -12.02
C LEU A 14 -12.38 -1.59 -12.07
N LEU A 15 -11.09 -1.84 -12.20
CA LEU A 15 -10.07 -0.79 -12.24
C LEU A 15 -10.04 -0.04 -13.59
N SER A 16 -10.63 -0.61 -14.65
CA SER A 16 -10.76 0.03 -15.96
C SER A 16 -12.01 0.92 -16.10
N PHE A 17 -12.84 1.03 -15.05
CA PHE A 17 -13.95 1.99 -15.07
C PHE A 17 -13.44 3.43 -15.19
N PRO A 18 -14.07 4.28 -16.03
CA PRO A 18 -13.74 5.68 -16.13
C PRO A 18 -13.94 6.37 -14.77
N GLY A 19 -12.96 7.18 -14.37
CA GLY A 19 -12.94 7.87 -13.07
C GLY A 19 -12.03 7.22 -12.02
N MET A 20 -11.50 6.02 -12.26
CA MET A 20 -10.51 5.40 -11.34
C MET A 20 -9.17 6.14 -11.30
N ALA A 21 -8.88 6.99 -12.29
CA ALA A 21 -7.71 7.86 -12.33
C ALA A 21 -7.97 9.25 -11.73
N ASP A 22 -9.19 9.53 -11.25
CA ASP A 22 -9.54 10.85 -10.74
C ASP A 22 -8.87 11.11 -9.39
N ALA A 23 -8.25 12.28 -9.24
CA ALA A 23 -7.60 12.66 -8.01
C ALA A 23 -8.63 12.94 -6.90
N VAL A 24 -8.58 12.16 -5.81
CA VAL A 24 -9.45 12.33 -4.63
C VAL A 24 -8.66 12.92 -3.46
N LYS A 25 -9.19 13.98 -2.84
CA LYS A 25 -8.59 14.55 -1.63
C LYS A 25 -8.99 13.74 -0.39
N ILE A 26 -8.01 13.07 0.22
CA ILE A 26 -8.18 12.31 1.45
C ILE A 26 -7.61 13.11 2.64
N SER A 27 -8.45 13.48 3.61
CA SER A 27 -8.04 14.13 4.86
C SER A 27 -8.08 13.12 6.01
N LEU A 28 -6.91 12.78 6.54
CA LEU A 28 -6.76 11.81 7.63
C LEU A 28 -6.29 12.51 8.91
N GLN A 29 -7.03 12.32 10.01
CA GLN A 29 -6.60 12.69 11.35
C GLN A 29 -6.48 11.43 12.19
N LEU A 30 -5.24 11.02 12.45
CA LEU A 30 -4.95 9.77 13.14
C LEU A 30 -3.72 9.94 14.05
N PRO A 31 -3.67 9.25 15.21
CA PRO A 31 -2.52 9.29 16.10
C PRO A 31 -1.25 8.74 15.44
N ARG A 32 -0.07 9.21 15.89
CA ARG A 32 1.25 8.76 15.41
C ARG A 32 1.40 7.24 15.34
N LYS A 33 0.88 6.50 16.34
CA LYS A 33 0.89 5.03 16.35
C LYS A 33 0.15 4.44 15.14
N GLN A 34 -1.02 4.97 14.81
CA GLN A 34 -1.79 4.50 13.66
C GLN A 34 -1.12 4.88 12.34
N ALA A 35 -0.48 6.06 12.26
CA ALA A 35 0.25 6.48 11.06
C ALA A 35 1.40 5.51 10.75
N LEU A 36 2.17 5.17 11.79
CA LEU A 36 3.29 4.22 11.70
C LEU A 36 2.82 2.84 11.28
N LEU A 37 1.77 2.32 11.93
CA LEU A 37 1.22 1.00 11.62
C LEU A 37 0.66 0.95 10.19
N LEU A 38 -0.06 1.98 9.76
CA LEU A 38 -0.62 2.04 8.41
C LEU A 38 0.48 2.06 7.35
N ALA A 39 1.52 2.88 7.53
CA ALA A 39 2.68 2.90 6.64
C ALA A 39 3.36 1.53 6.55
N LYS A 40 3.53 0.83 7.70
CA LYS A 40 4.08 -0.52 7.73
C LYS A 40 3.22 -1.57 7.05
N VAL A 41 1.89 -1.51 7.22
CA VAL A 41 0.95 -2.41 6.54
C VAL A 41 1.03 -2.23 5.02
N ILE A 42 1.16 -0.99 4.54
CA ILE A 42 1.33 -0.71 3.12
C ILE A 42 2.67 -1.30 2.63
N GLU A 43 3.79 -1.05 3.33
CA GLU A 43 5.11 -1.62 2.98
C GLU A 43 5.10 -3.16 2.94
N LEU A 44 4.48 -3.79 3.93
CA LEU A 44 4.33 -5.26 4.00
C LEU A 44 3.45 -5.79 2.87
N GLY A 45 2.28 -5.19 2.62
CA GLY A 45 1.39 -5.60 1.54
C GLY A 45 2.07 -5.51 0.17
N LEU A 46 2.82 -4.44 -0.08
CA LEU A 46 3.59 -4.29 -1.31
C LEU A 46 4.70 -5.34 -1.44
N SER A 47 5.29 -5.78 -0.32
CA SER A 47 6.36 -6.79 -0.30
C SER A 47 5.84 -8.21 -0.58
N VAL A 48 4.64 -8.53 -0.10
CA VAL A 48 3.98 -9.86 -0.25
C VAL A 48 3.14 -9.93 -1.53
N ARG A 49 3.19 -8.90 -2.40
CA ARG A 49 2.41 -8.80 -3.66
C ARG A 49 2.42 -10.07 -4.52
N LYS A 50 3.53 -10.81 -4.58
CA LYS A 50 3.66 -12.01 -5.42
C LYS A 50 3.13 -13.29 -4.76
N ASP A 51 2.95 -13.27 -3.45
CA ASP A 51 2.55 -14.45 -2.67
C ASP A 51 1.02 -14.52 -2.48
N ASP A 52 0.27 -13.48 -2.88
CA ASP A 52 -1.20 -13.49 -2.94
C ASP A 52 -1.70 -13.40 -4.40
N PRO A 53 -1.71 -14.53 -5.14
CA PRO A 53 -2.14 -14.56 -6.55
C PRO A 53 -3.63 -14.27 -6.75
N ASN A 54 -4.44 -14.26 -5.68
CA ASN A 54 -5.88 -13.94 -5.73
C ASN A 54 -6.19 -12.50 -5.33
N GLY A 55 -5.16 -11.74 -4.93
CA GLY A 55 -5.30 -10.38 -4.42
C GLY A 55 -5.46 -9.32 -5.52
N LEU A 56 -5.71 -8.09 -5.08
CA LEU A 56 -5.78 -6.90 -5.94
C LEU A 56 -4.38 -6.45 -6.39
N LEU A 57 -3.38 -6.56 -5.52
CA LEU A 57 -2.03 -6.04 -5.72
C LEU A 57 -1.27 -6.60 -6.94
N PRO A 58 -1.40 -7.89 -7.33
CA PRO A 58 -0.81 -8.41 -8.56
C PRO A 58 -1.32 -7.72 -9.83
N VAL A 59 -2.60 -7.34 -9.84
CA VAL A 59 -3.33 -6.80 -11.00
C VAL A 59 -3.05 -5.31 -11.22
N VAL A 60 -2.67 -4.60 -10.17
CA VAL A 60 -2.32 -3.18 -10.21
C VAL A 60 -0.96 -2.98 -10.88
N ASP A 61 -0.86 -1.92 -11.67
CA ASP A 61 0.36 -1.53 -12.37
C ASP A 61 1.44 -0.98 -11.42
N ASN A 62 2.69 -0.94 -11.88
CA ASN A 62 3.80 -0.54 -11.02
C ASN A 62 3.80 0.95 -10.64
N GLU A 63 3.14 1.82 -11.43
CA GLU A 63 3.05 3.25 -11.13
C GLU A 63 2.17 3.48 -9.91
N THR A 64 0.96 2.92 -9.91
CA THR A 64 0.04 2.98 -8.76
C THR A 64 0.65 2.38 -7.48
N LEU A 65 1.47 1.32 -7.60
CA LEU A 65 2.17 0.74 -6.45
C LEU A 65 3.28 1.66 -5.91
N ASN A 66 3.98 2.38 -6.78
CA ASN A 66 4.95 3.39 -6.38
C ASN A 66 4.25 4.57 -5.68
N ASP A 67 3.07 4.98 -6.17
CA ASP A 67 2.26 6.01 -5.52
C ASP A 67 1.82 5.58 -4.13
N LEU A 68 1.36 4.33 -3.95
CA LEU A 68 1.05 3.76 -2.63
C LEU A 68 2.27 3.77 -1.69
N LYS A 69 3.46 3.46 -2.23
CA LYS A 69 4.71 3.54 -1.46
C LYS A 69 5.04 4.99 -1.06
N MET A 70 4.81 5.95 -1.94
CA MET A 70 4.96 7.37 -1.64
C MET A 70 3.98 7.82 -0.54
N ILE A 71 2.73 7.36 -0.59
CA ILE A 71 1.73 7.64 0.46
C ILE A 71 2.20 7.13 1.82
N ALA A 72 2.77 5.93 1.89
CA ALA A 72 3.34 5.41 3.13
C ALA A 72 4.48 6.31 3.66
N GLY A 73 5.37 6.77 2.79
CA GLY A 73 6.43 7.73 3.12
C GLY A 73 5.88 9.07 3.62
N ASP A 74 4.85 9.60 2.97
CA ASP A 74 4.19 10.85 3.34
C ASP A 74 3.46 10.75 4.68
N LEU A 75 2.84 9.60 4.99
CA LEU A 75 2.24 9.35 6.31
C LEU A 75 3.30 9.44 7.42
N LEU A 76 4.46 8.83 7.22
CA LEU A 76 5.57 8.87 8.17
C LEU A 76 6.13 10.30 8.31
N LYS A 77 6.29 11.01 7.19
CA LYS A 77 6.77 12.40 7.17
C LYS A 77 5.82 13.33 7.90
N LYS A 78 4.51 13.25 7.62
CA LYS A 78 3.47 14.05 8.30
C LYS A 78 3.37 13.71 9.79
N ALA A 79 3.60 12.46 10.17
CA ALA A 79 3.60 12.05 11.57
C ALA A 79 4.90 12.43 12.33
N GLY A 80 5.96 12.84 11.61
CA GLY A 80 7.29 13.08 12.18
C GLY A 80 8.00 11.80 12.62
N LEU A 81 7.71 10.67 11.96
CA LEU A 81 8.17 9.34 12.35
C LEU A 81 9.18 8.72 11.39
N THR A 82 9.62 9.43 10.35
CA THR A 82 10.55 8.91 9.34
C THR A 82 11.84 8.36 9.98
N GLU A 83 12.51 9.15 10.82
CA GLU A 83 13.75 8.74 11.48
C GLU A 83 13.53 7.58 12.46
N MET A 84 12.40 7.58 13.18
CA MET A 84 12.04 6.48 14.09
C MET A 84 11.83 5.17 13.30
N ASN A 85 11.17 5.25 12.14
CA ASN A 85 10.93 4.12 11.26
C ASN A 85 12.25 3.50 10.75
N GLU A 86 13.21 4.35 10.35
CA GLU A 86 14.54 3.91 9.90
C GLU A 86 15.35 3.25 11.02
N LYS A 87 15.30 3.81 12.24
CA LYS A 87 15.94 3.21 13.41
C LYS A 87 15.33 1.84 13.74
N LEU A 88 14.00 1.71 13.68
CA LEU A 88 13.32 0.43 13.88
C LEU A 88 13.72 -0.61 12.82
N PHE A 89 13.81 -0.20 11.55
CA PHE A 89 14.26 -1.10 10.48
C PHE A 89 15.69 -1.59 10.71
N THR A 90 16.59 -0.71 11.13
CA THR A 90 17.98 -1.05 11.45
C THR A 90 18.10 -2.00 12.64
N LEU A 91 17.20 -1.88 13.61
CA LEU A 91 17.13 -2.81 14.75
C LEU A 91 16.59 -4.18 14.33
N GLN A 92 15.58 -4.21 13.46
CA GLN A 92 15.02 -5.45 12.93
C GLN A 92 16.00 -6.19 12.01
N SER A 93 16.80 -5.48 11.21
CA SER A 93 17.79 -6.12 10.33
C SER A 93 19.03 -6.65 11.06
N LYS A 94 19.20 -6.30 12.34
CA LYS A 94 20.29 -6.78 13.21
C LYS A 94 19.89 -7.98 14.07
N SER A 95 18.63 -8.40 14.02
CA SER A 95 18.11 -9.58 14.72
C SER A 95 17.91 -10.74 13.76
#